data_AF-A0A101PBX8-F1
#
_entry.id   AF-A0A101PBX8-F1
#
_cell.length_a   1.000
_cell.length_b   1.000
_cell.length_c   1.000
_cell.angle_alpha   90.00
_cell.angle_beta   90.00
_cell.angle_gamma   90.00
#
_symmetry.space_group_name_H-M   'P 1'
#
loop_
_entity.id
_entity.type
_entity.pdbx_description
1 polymer ?
#
loop_
_entity_poly.entity_id
_entity_poly.type
_entity_poly.pdbx_seq_one_letter_code
_entity_poly.pdbx_strand_id
1 'polypeptide(L)' 'MTIKAVDFRTCECGAKRAFEDERVAEKALGRAQAKRHRAGDRRGSRRGLYCENRYYECEFGMYHLTSQSRSEYHGAAA' A
#
# COMPACT_ATOMS: atom_id res chain seq x y z
N MET A 1 1.69 7.75 -23.32
CA MET A 1 0.86 7.14 -22.26
C MET A 1 1.20 7.82 -20.93
N THR A 2 0.38 8.75 -20.46
CA THR A 2 0.50 9.24 -19.08
C THR A 2 0.07 8.12 -18.15
N ILE A 3 1.06 7.49 -17.50
CA ILE A 3 0.79 6.55 -16.42
C ILE A 3 0.05 7.36 -15.37
N LYS A 4 -1.27 7.17 -15.24
CA LYS A 4 -2.07 7.76 -14.17
C LYS A 4 -1.59 7.13 -12.86
N ALA A 5 -0.44 7.53 -12.35
CA ALA A 5 0.01 7.16 -11.02
C ALA A 5 -0.90 7.83 -10.00
N VAL A 6 -0.93 7.29 -8.79
CA VAL A 6 -1.45 8.04 -7.64
C VAL A 6 -0.28 8.87 -7.14
N ASP A 7 -0.50 10.16 -6.88
CA ASP A 7 0.54 11.03 -6.35
C ASP A 7 1.03 10.50 -5.01
N PHE A 8 2.34 10.35 -4.87
CA PHE A 8 3.00 9.89 -3.67
C PHE A 8 4.19 10.79 -3.36
N ARG A 9 4.47 10.98 -2.08
CA ARG A 9 5.65 11.70 -1.60
C ARG A 9 6.52 10.76 -0.77
N THR A 10 7.76 11.17 -0.53
CA THR A 10 8.63 10.50 0.43
C THR A 10 8.28 11.02 1.82
N CYS A 11 8.05 10.12 2.78
CA CYS A 11 7.83 10.52 4.18
C CYS A 11 9.15 10.52 4.94
N GLU A 12 9.23 11.39 5.93
CA GLU A 12 10.40 11.52 6.81
C GLU A 12 10.57 10.33 7.77
N CYS A 13 9.54 9.49 7.94
CA CYS A 13 9.63 8.25 8.72
C CYS A 13 10.53 7.16 8.10
N GLY A 14 11.15 7.43 6.93
CA GLY A 14 12.00 6.48 6.21
C GLY A 14 11.23 5.53 5.28
N ALA A 15 9.90 5.52 5.33
CA ALA A 15 9.09 4.80 4.35
C ALA A 15 9.08 5.57 3.02
N LYS A 16 9.53 4.88 1.96
CA LYS A 16 9.80 5.48 0.64
C LYS A 16 8.60 6.15 -0.03
N ARG A 17 7.38 5.71 0.28
CA ARG A 17 6.14 6.19 -0.36
C ARG A 17 5.07 6.43 0.68
N ALA A 18 4.48 7.60 0.60
CA ALA A 18 3.42 8.08 1.47
C ALA A 18 2.41 8.89 0.67
N PHE A 19 1.19 8.94 1.17
CA PHE A 19 0.06 9.63 0.56
C PHE A 19 -0.43 10.72 1.50
N GLU A 20 -0.79 11.87 0.94
CA GLU A 20 -1.11 13.09 1.71
C GLU A 20 -2.48 13.02 2.37
N ASP A 21 -3.39 12.23 1.81
CA ASP A 21 -4.74 12.06 2.33
C ASP A 21 -5.21 10.60 2.24
N GLU A 22 -6.17 10.27 3.11
CA GLU A 22 -6.75 8.93 3.21
C GLU A 22 -7.36 8.46 1.88
N ARG A 23 -8.01 9.36 1.14
CA ARG A 23 -8.69 9.01 -0.12
C ARG A 23 -7.67 8.66 -1.21
N VAL A 24 -6.55 9.36 -1.26
CA VAL A 24 -5.41 9.05 -2.14
C VAL A 24 -4.76 7.73 -1.71
N ALA A 25 -4.62 7.47 -0.41
CA ALA A 25 -4.12 6.20 0.11
C ALA A 25 -5.01 5.02 -0.25
N GLU A 26 -6.34 5.14 -0.11
CA GLU A 26 -7.32 4.13 -0.48
C GLU A 26 -7.26 3.84 -1.99
N LYS A 27 -7.21 4.90 -2.81
CA LYS A 27 -7.05 4.77 -4.26
C LYS A 27 -5.71 4.09 -4.62
N ALA A 28 -4.64 4.38 -3.89
CA ALA A 28 -3.35 3.73 -4.07
C ALA A 28 -3.39 2.25 -3.69
N LEU A 29 -4.05 1.91 -2.58
CA LEU A 29 -4.25 0.53 -2.11
C LEU A 29 -4.96 -0.30 -3.16
N GLY A 30 -6.12 0.16 -3.64
CA GLY A 30 -6.90 -0.56 -4.65
C GLY A 30 -6.12 -0.76 -5.96
N ARG A 31 -5.30 0.22 -6.35
CA ARG A 31 -4.44 0.10 -7.54
C ARG A 31 -3.26 -0.84 -7.35
N ALA A 32 -2.64 -0.83 -6.17
CA ALA A 32 -1.59 -1.77 -5.82
C ALA A 32 -2.12 -3.20 -5.87
N GLN A 33 -3.24 -3.47 -5.19
CA GLN A 33 -3.91 -4.77 -5.22
C GLN A 33 -4.28 -5.19 -6.64
N ALA A 34 -4.96 -4.33 -7.41
CA ALA A 34 -5.33 -4.66 -8.79
C ALA A 34 -4.10 -5.00 -9.67
N LYS A 35 -2.98 -4.29 -9.48
CA LYS A 35 -1.73 -4.60 -10.19
C LYS A 35 -1.18 -5.97 -9.79
N ARG A 36 -1.19 -6.30 -8.49
CA ARG A 36 -0.76 -7.59 -7.94
C ARG A 36 -1.64 -8.73 -8.47
N HIS A 37 -2.96 -8.57 -8.43
CA HIS A 37 -3.90 -9.54 -8.97
C HIS A 37 -3.68 -9.81 -10.45
N ARG A 38 -3.55 -8.75 -11.28
CA ARG A 38 -3.24 -8.92 -12.71
C ARG A 38 -1.92 -9.66 -12.94
N ALA A 39 -0.91 -9.43 -12.10
CA ALA A 39 0.35 -10.16 -12.17
C ALA A 39 0.19 -11.64 -11.79
N GLY A 40 -0.60 -11.94 -10.76
CA GLY A 40 -0.95 -13.31 -10.37
C GLY A 40 -1.76 -14.05 -11.44
N ASP A 41 -2.73 -13.37 -12.05
CA ASP A 41 -3.54 -13.92 -13.14
C ASP A 41 -2.68 -14.27 -14.35
N ARG A 42 -1.75 -13.38 -14.71
CA ARG A 42 -0.77 -13.66 -15.78
C ARG A 42 0.13 -14.85 -15.47
N ARG A 43 0.46 -15.07 -14.19
CA ARG A 43 1.26 -16.22 -13.73
C ARG A 43 0.45 -17.52 -13.69
N GLY A 44 -0.87 -17.46 -13.83
CA GLY A 44 -1.77 -18.62 -13.74
C GLY A 44 -2.12 -19.04 -12.31
N SER A 45 -1.59 -18.35 -11.29
CA SER A 45 -1.93 -18.59 -9.89
C SER A 45 -1.68 -17.36 -9.03
N ARG A 46 -2.63 -17.10 -8.12
CA ARG A 46 -2.53 -16.04 -7.09
C ARG A 46 -1.94 -16.53 -5.78
N ARG A 47 -1.57 -17.82 -5.68
CA ARG A 47 -1.05 -18.41 -4.43
C ARG A 47 0.34 -17.84 -4.12
N GLY A 48 0.53 -17.41 -2.87
CA GLY A 48 1.80 -16.84 -2.38
C GLY A 48 2.10 -15.42 -2.87
N LEU A 49 1.08 -14.71 -3.37
CA LEU A 49 1.26 -13.38 -3.92
C LEU A 49 1.24 -12.34 -2.79
N TYR A 50 2.32 -11.60 -2.65
CA TYR A 50 2.40 -10.50 -1.70
C TYR A 50 1.52 -9.34 -2.16
N CYS A 51 0.49 -9.03 -1.37
CA CYS A 51 -0.39 -7.88 -1.60
C CYS A 51 -0.45 -6.98 -0.37
N GLU A 52 -0.49 -5.68 -0.64
CA GLU A 52 -0.78 -4.66 0.34
C GLU A 52 -2.27 -4.77 0.73
N ASN A 53 -2.57 -4.90 2.02
CA ASN A 53 -3.92 -5.17 2.51
C ASN A 53 -4.57 -3.93 3.14
N ARG A 54 -3.76 -3.01 3.67
CA ARG A 54 -4.23 -1.87 4.46
C ARG A 54 -3.36 -0.64 4.25
N TYR A 55 -3.83 0.50 4.70
CA TYR A 55 -3.01 1.68 4.97
C TYR A 55 -3.10 2.06 6.44
N TYR A 56 -2.11 2.81 6.92
CA TYR A 56 -2.09 3.41 8.25
C TYR A 56 -1.59 4.86 8.15
N GLU A 57 -2.03 5.69 9.08
CA GLU A 57 -1.52 7.05 9.25
C GLU A 57 -0.24 6.98 10.08
N CYS A 58 0.81 7.63 9.59
CA CYS A 58 2.07 7.78 10.28
C CYS A 58 2.08 9.09 11.07
N GLU A 59 2.94 9.17 12.09
CA GLU A 59 3.11 10.30 13.00
C GLU A 59 3.39 11.64 12.29
N PHE A 60 3.88 11.60 11.05
CA PHE A 60 4.11 12.78 10.20
C PHE A 60 2.86 13.23 9.42
N GLY A 61 1.68 12.70 9.73
CA GLY A 61 0.40 13.05 9.08
C GLY A 61 0.23 12.50 7.66
N MET A 62 1.01 11.47 7.31
CA MET A 62 1.01 10.85 5.98
C MET A 62 0.56 9.40 6.04
N TYR A 63 -0.08 8.91 4.98
CA TYR A 63 -0.61 7.55 4.91
C TYR A 63 0.33 6.60 4.18
N HIS A 64 0.56 5.42 4.76
CA HIS A 64 1.43 4.39 4.19
C HIS A 64 0.68 3.09 3.96
N LEU A 65 1.02 2.43 2.84
CA LEU A 65 0.49 1.10 2.52
C LEU A 65 1.30 0.02 3.23
N THR A 66 0.60 -0.97 3.77
CA THR A 66 1.22 -2.12 4.42
C THR A 66 0.60 -3.44 3.94
N SER A 67 1.45 -4.46 3.84
CA SER A 67 1.02 -5.85 3.65
C SER A 67 0.72 -6.55 4.95
N GLN A 68 1.14 -5.98 6.08
CA GLN A 68 1.02 -6.61 7.38
C GLN A 68 -0.46 -6.87 7.70
N SER A 69 -0.72 -8.00 8.33
CA SER A 69 -2.03 -8.25 8.93
C SER A 69 -2.27 -7.27 10.08
N ARG A 70 -3.56 -7.02 10.40
CA ARG A 70 -3.92 -6.12 11.50
C ARG A 70 -3.29 -6.55 12.83
N SER A 71 -3.19 -7.86 13.06
CA SER A 71 -2.55 -8.47 14.23
C SER A 71 -1.05 -8.21 14.27
N GLU A 72 -0.35 -8.31 13.15
CA GLU A 72 1.09 -8.02 13.09
C GLU A 72 1.37 -6.54 13.30
N TYR A 73 0.55 -5.66 12.72
CA TYR A 73 0.71 -4.22 12.90
C TYR A 73 0.51 -3.78 14.36
N HIS A 74 -0.54 -4.28 15.03
CA HIS A 74 -0.76 -3.96 16.44
C HIS A 74 0.21 -4.69 17.38
N GLY A 75 0.68 -5.89 17.02
CA GLY A 75 1.61 -6.67 17.83
C GLY A 75 3.06 -6.16 17.77
N ALA A 76 3.46 -5.48 16.69
CA ALA A 76 4.78 -4.85 16.58
C ALA A 76 4.86 -3.46 17.23
N ALA A 77 3.72 -2.85 17.54
CA ALA A 77 3.60 -1.55 18.21
C ALA A 77 3.39 -1.67 19.73
N ALA A 78 3.48 -2.88 20.31
CA ALA A 78 3.36 -3.19 21.73
C ALA A 78 4.74 -3.54 22.31
#